data_AF-A0A3B9J7K4-F1
#
_entry.id   AF-A0A3B9J7K4-F1
#
_cell.length_a   1.000
_cell.length_b   1.000
_cell.length_c   1.000
_cell.angle_alpha   90.00
_cell.angle_beta   90.00
_cell.angle_gamma   90.00
#
_symmetry.space_group_name_H-M   'P 1'
#
loop_
_entity.id
_entity.type
_entity.pdbx_description
1 polymer ?
#
loop_
_entity_poly.entity_id
_entity_poly.type
_entity_poly.pdbx_seq_one_letter_code
_entity_poly.pdbx_strand_id
1 'polypeptide(L)'
;MKSKILVLLSLLLVASMLLAACGAADPGAGPEEEVAAGPFEPKSLAAADCESTGIIKSVVATDEHTVTFTLCQSDPAFLSKIAFSPFAIYPEEWIERTTGEETRTSEGLEKPVGTGPYMVSEWKRGDSVNFTAFPDYWGEQPIAKTLVLRWQSEAAARLLELQSGTVDGIDNLGPSDFDVVRADSNLALVEREALNIFYIGMTNTFAPWDNVKVRQAIAYGIDRQRIVDNFYPAGSETASHFTPCAIPNGCVGDAWYEFDAAKGRELLAEAGFPDGFATKIYYRDVVRGYLPQVPNVAQDVQAQLKENLNIDAEIVVMESGAFIEASNTGQLDGLYFLGWGADYPHITNFLDFHFGATNPQFGAALPEIYEKLEEASKIADPKVAEPLYVEANNAIRELVPMVAVAHGGSGTAYRNDVTVPQASPLTNEQFAVSDPGGRDVFVFMQNAEPISLFCADETDGESLRACDQVMEALYGYEVNGTAVVPMLAEVCAPNEDLSVWTCTLRQGVKFHDGTTFDANDVVTTFTMGLDVTSPLHKGNTNVWDYYGYLWGLMNEPPAAE
;
A
#
# COMPACT_ATOMS: atom_id res chain seq x y z
N MET A 1 -40.52 -7.45 84.41
CA MET A 1 -41.52 -7.55 83.32
C MET A 1 -41.02 -6.71 82.17
N LYS A 2 -40.62 -7.38 81.08
CA LYS A 2 -40.32 -6.86 79.71
C LYS A 2 -39.18 -5.83 79.65
N SER A 3 -38.04 -6.12 79.01
CA SER A 3 -37.87 -6.54 77.61
C SER A 3 -36.38 -6.93 77.45
N LYS A 4 -35.91 -8.17 77.17
CA LYS A 4 -36.34 -9.25 76.26
C LYS A 4 -36.35 -8.93 74.76
N ILE A 5 -35.64 -7.88 74.32
CA ILE A 5 -35.51 -7.55 72.87
C ILE A 5 -34.07 -7.39 72.37
N LEU A 6 -33.02 -7.38 73.21
CA LEU A 6 -31.64 -7.18 72.72
C LEU A 6 -30.72 -8.41 72.64
N VAL A 7 -31.20 -9.61 72.98
CA VAL A 7 -30.36 -10.83 72.95
C VAL A 7 -30.76 -11.81 71.83
N LEU A 8 -31.85 -11.53 71.10
CA LEU A 8 -32.29 -12.39 69.98
C LEU A 8 -31.87 -11.90 68.58
N LEU A 9 -31.31 -10.70 68.43
CA LEU A 9 -30.84 -10.21 67.12
C LEU A 9 -29.34 -10.48 66.85
N SER A 10 -28.56 -10.81 67.88
CA SER A 10 -27.13 -11.12 67.77
C SER A 10 -26.84 -12.62 67.61
N LEU A 11 -27.85 -13.48 67.67
CA LEU A 11 -27.73 -14.94 67.48
C LEU A 11 -28.25 -15.44 66.12
N LEU A 12 -28.85 -14.56 65.31
CA LEU A 12 -29.31 -14.87 63.94
C LEU A 12 -28.38 -14.36 62.83
N LEU A 13 -27.31 -13.64 63.17
CA LEU A 13 -26.26 -13.21 62.22
C LEU A 13 -24.94 -13.98 62.34
N VAL A 14 -24.83 -14.91 63.30
CA VAL A 14 -23.62 -15.74 63.49
C VAL A 14 -23.84 -17.21 63.09
N ALA A 15 -25.09 -17.61 62.79
CA ALA A 15 -25.42 -18.94 62.27
C ALA A 15 -25.52 -19.00 60.72
N SER A 16 -25.32 -17.88 60.01
CA SER A 16 -25.32 -17.80 58.54
C SER A 16 -23.91 -17.67 57.93
N MET A 17 -22.84 -17.79 58.73
CA MET A 17 -21.45 -17.75 58.25
C MET A 17 -20.65 -19.04 58.50
N LEU A 18 -21.30 -20.19 58.72
CA LEU A 18 -20.59 -21.46 58.92
C LEU A 18 -21.19 -22.67 58.19
N LEU A 19 -22.16 -22.48 57.28
CA LEU A 19 -22.83 -23.56 56.55
C LEU A 19 -23.15 -23.14 55.10
N ALA A 20 -22.14 -22.81 54.31
CA ALA A 20 -22.21 -22.82 52.85
C ALA A 20 -20.79 -22.85 52.27
N ALA A 21 -20.55 -23.83 51.39
CA ALA A 21 -19.36 -24.01 50.56
C ALA A 21 -18.11 -24.67 51.20
N CYS A 22 -18.32 -25.78 51.91
CA CYS A 22 -17.63 -27.01 51.47
C CYS A 22 -18.43 -27.53 50.26
N GLY A 23 -18.15 -26.96 49.09
CA GLY A 23 -18.62 -27.43 47.80
C GLY A 23 -17.54 -28.32 47.21
N ALA A 24 -17.95 -29.47 46.69
CA ALA A 24 -17.09 -30.53 46.18
C ALA A 24 -15.97 -30.00 45.26
N ALA A 25 -14.76 -30.52 45.47
CA ALA A 25 -13.82 -30.65 44.37
C ALA A 25 -14.54 -31.42 43.26
N ASP A 26 -14.71 -30.79 42.11
CA ASP A 26 -15.18 -31.48 40.91
C ASP A 26 -14.17 -32.59 40.59
N PRO A 27 -14.54 -33.88 40.60
CA PRO A 27 -13.65 -34.93 40.13
C PRO A 27 -13.56 -34.96 38.60
N GLY A 28 -14.09 -33.96 37.90
CA GLY A 28 -14.23 -33.89 36.46
C GLY A 28 -13.21 -33.05 35.69
N ALA A 29 -12.22 -32.42 36.32
CA ALA A 29 -11.10 -31.83 35.59
C ALA A 29 -9.95 -32.84 35.55
N GLY A 30 -10.05 -33.80 34.63
CA GLY A 30 -8.86 -34.50 34.15
C GLY A 30 -7.86 -33.50 33.57
N PRO A 31 -6.61 -33.90 33.28
CA PRO A 31 -5.79 -33.11 32.38
C PRO A 31 -6.67 -32.81 31.17
N GLU A 32 -6.74 -31.55 30.72
CA GLU A 32 -7.12 -31.30 29.33
C GLU A 32 -6.14 -32.15 28.53
N GLU A 33 -6.61 -33.30 28.04
CA GLU A 33 -5.88 -34.05 27.03
C GLU A 33 -5.68 -33.03 25.92
N GLU A 34 -4.43 -32.62 25.70
CA GLU A 34 -4.00 -32.16 24.39
C GLU A 34 -4.56 -33.19 23.42
N VAL A 35 -5.66 -32.84 22.77
CA VAL A 35 -6.19 -33.61 21.66
C VAL A 35 -5.07 -33.50 20.66
N ALA A 36 -4.24 -34.55 20.59
CA ALA A 36 -3.14 -34.60 19.64
C ALA A 36 -3.74 -34.20 18.29
N ALA A 37 -3.29 -33.04 17.79
CA ALA A 37 -3.70 -32.57 16.48
C ALA A 37 -3.50 -33.74 15.51
N GLY A 38 -4.48 -33.95 14.63
CA GLY A 38 -4.35 -34.97 13.59
C GLY A 38 -3.05 -34.77 12.79
N PRO A 39 -2.61 -35.76 12.02
CA PRO A 39 -1.48 -35.56 11.12
C PRO A 39 -1.73 -34.32 10.25
N PHE A 40 -0.71 -33.47 10.09
CA PHE A 40 -0.78 -32.31 9.20
C PHE A 40 -1.15 -32.77 7.79
N GLU A 41 -2.29 -32.28 7.28
CA GLU A 41 -2.77 -32.56 5.93
C GLU A 41 -2.39 -31.38 5.02
N PRO A 42 -1.38 -31.52 4.14
CA PRO A 42 -0.87 -30.38 3.39
C PRO A 42 -1.84 -29.91 2.30
N LYS A 43 -1.98 -28.60 2.16
CA LYS A 43 -2.75 -27.95 1.09
C LYS A 43 -1.88 -27.50 -0.07
N SER A 44 -2.52 -27.30 -1.21
CA SER A 44 -1.89 -26.72 -2.39
C SER A 44 -2.86 -25.89 -3.21
N LEU A 45 -2.38 -24.75 -3.71
CA LEU A 45 -2.93 -24.00 -4.83
C LEU A 45 -2.09 -24.30 -6.08
N ALA A 46 -2.73 -24.57 -7.21
CA ALA A 46 -2.02 -24.75 -8.48
C ALA A 46 -2.87 -24.31 -9.67
N ALA A 47 -2.29 -23.52 -10.56
CA ALA A 47 -2.83 -23.24 -11.88
C ALA A 47 -2.70 -24.47 -12.80
N ALA A 48 -3.58 -24.57 -13.80
CA ALA A 48 -3.56 -25.66 -14.77
C ALA A 48 -2.31 -25.63 -15.66
N ASP A 49 -1.93 -24.44 -16.11
CA ASP A 49 -0.75 -24.14 -16.91
C ASP A 49 -0.30 -22.69 -16.70
N CYS A 50 0.81 -22.31 -17.33
CA CYS A 50 1.36 -20.95 -17.27
C CYS A 50 0.75 -20.00 -18.32
N GLU A 51 -0.10 -20.51 -19.22
CA GLU A 51 -0.74 -19.69 -20.27
C GLU A 51 -2.06 -19.09 -19.75
N SER A 52 -2.68 -19.73 -18.76
CA SER A 52 -3.97 -19.38 -18.14
C SER A 52 -3.85 -18.74 -16.75
N THR A 53 -2.63 -18.33 -16.35
CA THR A 53 -2.35 -17.65 -15.08
C THR A 53 -1.32 -16.53 -15.28
N GLY A 54 -1.04 -15.75 -14.23
CA GLY A 54 0.08 -14.79 -14.23
C GLY A 54 1.41 -15.43 -13.82
N ILE A 55 2.04 -14.89 -12.79
CA ILE A 55 3.38 -15.25 -12.33
C ILE A 55 3.36 -16.48 -11.42
N ILE A 56 2.44 -16.60 -10.46
CA ILE A 56 2.41 -17.74 -9.55
C ILE A 56 1.79 -18.94 -10.25
N LYS A 57 2.55 -20.04 -10.37
CA LYS A 57 2.04 -21.32 -10.86
C LYS A 57 1.41 -22.15 -9.75
N SER A 58 2.07 -22.23 -8.59
CA SER A 58 1.57 -23.00 -7.46
C SER A 58 2.15 -22.53 -6.12
N VAL A 59 1.36 -22.70 -5.07
CA VAL A 59 1.76 -22.52 -3.67
C VAL A 59 1.44 -23.81 -2.94
N VAL A 60 2.45 -24.49 -2.39
CA VAL A 60 2.29 -25.84 -1.82
C VAL A 60 2.85 -25.86 -0.41
N ALA A 61 2.02 -26.24 0.57
CA ALA A 61 2.50 -26.66 1.87
C ALA A 61 3.17 -28.03 1.69
N THR A 62 4.48 -28.10 1.88
CA THR A 62 5.23 -29.36 1.78
C THR A 62 5.30 -30.10 3.12
N ASP A 63 5.24 -29.33 4.22
CA ASP A 63 5.01 -29.76 5.59
C ASP A 63 4.45 -28.57 6.39
N GLU A 64 4.20 -28.75 7.69
CA GLU A 64 3.60 -27.75 8.59
C GLU A 64 4.35 -26.41 8.62
N HIS A 65 5.64 -26.39 8.33
CA HIS A 65 6.49 -25.20 8.43
C HIS A 65 7.27 -24.91 7.15
N THR A 66 6.85 -25.47 6.01
CA THR A 66 7.52 -25.28 4.74
C THR A 66 6.52 -25.08 3.61
N VAL A 67 6.62 -23.93 2.94
CA VAL A 67 5.82 -23.59 1.75
C VAL A 67 6.74 -23.45 0.56
N THR A 68 6.36 -24.02 -0.59
CA THR A 68 7.05 -23.82 -1.86
C THR A 68 6.19 -23.04 -2.83
N PHE A 69 6.72 -21.92 -3.31
CA PHE A 69 6.18 -21.15 -4.43
C PHE A 69 6.87 -21.60 -5.71
N THR A 70 6.10 -21.91 -6.74
CA THR A 70 6.60 -22.13 -8.11
C THR A 70 6.02 -21.05 -9.00
N LEU A 71 6.89 -20.41 -9.79
CA LEU A 71 6.55 -19.30 -10.68
C LEU A 71 6.61 -19.76 -12.14
N CYS A 72 5.82 -19.11 -12.99
CA CYS A 72 5.82 -19.33 -14.44
C CYS A 72 6.99 -18.64 -15.16
N GLN A 73 7.69 -17.73 -14.46
CA GLN A 73 8.88 -17.05 -14.92
C GLN A 73 9.79 -16.69 -13.73
N SER A 74 11.05 -16.36 -14.02
CA SER A 74 11.97 -15.75 -13.04
C SER A 74 11.38 -14.44 -12.53
N ASP A 75 11.40 -14.23 -11.21
CA ASP A 75 11.01 -12.96 -10.58
C ASP A 75 12.03 -12.54 -9.51
N PRO A 76 13.01 -11.69 -9.89
CA PRO A 76 13.98 -11.11 -8.96
C PRO A 76 13.37 -10.30 -7.82
N ALA A 77 12.14 -9.79 -8.01
CA ALA A 77 11.43 -8.97 -7.02
C ALA A 77 10.54 -9.81 -6.10
N PHE A 78 10.54 -11.15 -6.19
CA PHE A 78 9.63 -12.02 -5.44
C PHE A 78 9.60 -11.70 -3.94
N LEU A 79 10.76 -11.61 -3.27
CA LEU A 79 10.83 -11.31 -1.84
C LEU A 79 10.27 -9.93 -1.49
N SER A 80 10.52 -8.93 -2.33
CA SER A 80 9.94 -7.59 -2.17
C SER A 80 8.43 -7.61 -2.34
N LYS A 81 7.91 -8.35 -3.33
CA LYS A 81 6.46 -8.46 -3.55
C LYS A 81 5.77 -9.13 -2.37
N ILE A 82 6.25 -10.29 -1.88
CA ILE A 82 5.62 -10.98 -0.74
C ILE A 82 5.84 -10.27 0.61
N ALA A 83 6.67 -9.22 0.65
CA ALA A 83 6.81 -8.34 1.82
C ALA A 83 5.70 -7.29 1.90
N PHE A 84 4.92 -7.11 0.83
CA PHE A 84 3.89 -6.10 0.75
C PHE A 84 2.61 -6.54 1.48
N SER A 85 2.01 -5.60 2.20
CA SER A 85 0.90 -5.78 3.14
C SER A 85 -0.36 -6.48 2.60
N PRO A 86 -0.76 -6.30 1.33
CA PRO A 86 -1.87 -7.06 0.75
C PRO A 86 -1.63 -8.59 0.73
N PHE A 87 -0.39 -9.04 0.87
CA PHE A 87 -0.01 -10.45 0.94
C PHE A 87 0.23 -10.93 2.37
N ALA A 88 -0.22 -10.17 3.37
CA ALA A 88 -0.20 -10.61 4.75
C ALA A 88 -1.02 -11.89 4.95
N ILE A 89 -0.58 -12.73 5.89
CA ILE A 89 -1.16 -14.06 6.10
C ILE A 89 -2.32 -13.99 7.10
N TYR A 90 -3.43 -14.62 6.75
CA TYR A 90 -4.62 -14.73 7.58
C TYR A 90 -4.80 -16.18 8.07
N PRO A 91 -5.39 -16.40 9.25
CA PRO A 91 -5.72 -17.73 9.71
C PRO A 91 -6.79 -18.34 8.81
N GLU A 92 -6.61 -19.59 8.42
CA GLU A 92 -7.56 -20.34 7.60
C GLU A 92 -8.99 -20.26 8.15
N GLU A 93 -9.19 -20.54 9.44
CA GLU A 93 -10.52 -20.58 10.05
C GLU A 93 -11.19 -19.19 10.06
N TRP A 94 -10.38 -18.13 10.15
CA TRP A 94 -10.88 -16.76 10.03
C TRP A 94 -11.28 -16.45 8.59
N ILE A 95 -10.50 -16.88 7.59
CA ILE A 95 -10.86 -16.71 6.17
C ILE A 95 -12.21 -17.37 5.92
N GLU A 96 -12.38 -18.63 6.32
CA GLU A 96 -13.62 -19.39 6.11
C GLU A 96 -14.82 -18.75 6.80
N ARG A 97 -14.69 -18.35 8.07
CA ARG A 97 -15.78 -17.75 8.85
C ARG A 97 -16.18 -16.36 8.35
N THR A 98 -15.23 -15.58 7.84
CA THR A 98 -15.48 -14.20 7.41
C THR A 98 -15.78 -14.06 5.92
N THR A 99 -15.73 -15.16 5.16
CA THR A 99 -16.21 -15.21 3.78
C THR A 99 -17.74 -15.05 3.77
N GLY A 100 -18.23 -13.91 3.26
CA GLY A 100 -19.67 -13.69 3.08
C GLY A 100 -20.17 -14.18 1.71
N GLU A 101 -21.46 -13.99 1.44
CA GLU A 101 -22.09 -14.49 0.19
C GLU A 101 -21.56 -13.78 -1.06
N GLU A 102 -21.52 -12.44 -1.04
CA GLU A 102 -21.09 -11.61 -2.18
C GLU A 102 -19.74 -10.94 -1.93
N THR A 103 -19.53 -10.42 -0.73
CA THR A 103 -18.31 -9.78 -0.24
C THR A 103 -17.96 -10.32 1.14
N ARG A 104 -16.78 -9.95 1.66
CA ARG A 104 -16.34 -10.29 3.01
C ARG A 104 -17.29 -9.71 4.07
N THR A 105 -17.47 -10.41 5.19
CA THR A 105 -18.36 -9.95 6.27
C THR A 105 -17.82 -8.69 6.96
N SER A 106 -18.67 -7.98 7.70
CA SER A 106 -18.22 -6.82 8.50
C SER A 106 -17.15 -7.17 9.54
N GLU A 107 -17.17 -8.40 10.08
CA GLU A 107 -16.06 -8.90 10.92
C GLU A 107 -14.76 -8.94 10.10
N GLY A 108 -14.82 -9.49 8.90
CA GLY A 108 -13.68 -9.59 8.00
C GLY A 108 -13.08 -8.24 7.59
N LEU A 109 -13.92 -7.23 7.41
CA LEU A 109 -13.52 -5.89 6.97
C LEU A 109 -13.07 -4.98 8.12
N GLU A 110 -13.56 -5.16 9.34
CA GLU A 110 -13.30 -4.22 10.44
C GLU A 110 -12.46 -4.80 11.57
N LYS A 111 -12.33 -6.13 11.65
CA LYS A 111 -11.68 -6.84 12.76
C LYS A 111 -10.83 -8.00 12.23
N PRO A 112 -9.82 -7.70 11.40
CA PRO A 112 -8.88 -8.72 10.95
C PRO A 112 -8.17 -9.38 12.13
N VAL A 113 -7.90 -10.66 11.99
CA VAL A 113 -7.06 -11.45 12.90
C VAL A 113 -5.75 -11.70 12.17
N GLY A 114 -4.65 -11.25 12.77
CA GLY A 114 -3.31 -11.43 12.22
C GLY A 114 -2.33 -11.94 13.26
N THR A 115 -1.05 -11.89 12.94
CA THR A 115 0.06 -12.26 13.84
C THR A 115 0.79 -11.04 14.38
N GLY A 116 0.41 -9.83 13.95
CA GLY A 116 1.11 -8.59 14.19
C GLY A 116 1.11 -8.12 15.65
N PRO A 117 1.89 -7.07 15.94
CA PRO A 117 2.13 -6.59 17.30
C PRO A 117 0.89 -6.02 18.01
N TYR A 118 -0.09 -5.54 17.26
CA TYR A 118 -1.31 -4.95 17.80
C TYR A 118 -2.57 -5.69 17.33
N MET A 119 -3.61 -5.63 18.14
CA MET A 119 -4.96 -6.14 17.83
C MET A 119 -5.94 -4.98 17.77
N VAL A 120 -6.90 -5.02 16.85
CA VAL A 120 -8.00 -4.04 16.81
C VAL A 120 -8.86 -4.20 18.06
N SER A 121 -8.96 -3.16 18.87
CA SER A 121 -9.82 -3.13 20.05
C SER A 121 -11.17 -2.47 19.77
N GLU A 122 -11.19 -1.41 18.97
CA GLU A 122 -12.40 -0.67 18.62
C GLU A 122 -12.19 0.16 17.35
N TRP A 123 -13.18 0.21 16.47
CA TRP A 123 -13.25 1.20 15.39
C TRP A 123 -14.44 2.12 15.63
N LYS A 124 -14.15 3.39 15.91
CA LYS A 124 -15.12 4.47 15.97
C LYS A 124 -15.21 5.14 14.60
N ARG A 125 -16.16 4.67 13.78
CA ARG A 125 -16.41 5.22 12.44
C ARG A 125 -16.52 6.75 12.48
N GLY A 126 -15.81 7.42 11.58
CA GLY A 126 -15.69 8.87 11.52
C GLY A 126 -14.74 9.54 12.55
N ASP A 127 -14.10 8.81 13.45
CA ASP A 127 -13.19 9.37 14.48
C ASP A 127 -11.82 8.66 14.61
N SER A 128 -11.81 7.38 14.96
CA SER A 128 -10.56 6.67 15.31
C SER A 128 -10.62 5.14 15.18
N VAL A 129 -9.45 4.51 15.00
CA VAL A 129 -9.22 3.07 15.24
C VAL A 129 -8.28 2.92 16.44
N ASN A 130 -8.71 2.15 17.44
CA ASN A 130 -7.94 1.88 18.65
C ASN A 130 -7.40 0.46 18.60
N PHE A 131 -6.11 0.31 18.93
CA PHE A 131 -5.44 -0.98 19.00
C PHE A 131 -4.83 -1.21 20.37
N THR A 132 -4.70 -2.47 20.74
CA THR A 132 -4.04 -2.92 21.98
C THR A 132 -2.96 -3.92 21.66
N ALA A 133 -1.82 -3.84 22.35
CA ALA A 133 -0.71 -4.76 22.15
C ALA A 133 -1.15 -6.22 22.30
N PHE A 134 -0.64 -7.09 21.42
CA PHE A 134 -0.89 -8.53 21.46
C PHE A 134 0.03 -9.20 22.49
N PRO A 135 -0.50 -9.75 23.61
CA PRO A 135 0.35 -10.28 24.68
C PRO A 135 1.23 -11.46 24.27
N ASP A 136 0.79 -12.25 23.29
CA ASP A 136 1.48 -13.44 22.77
C ASP A 136 2.26 -13.12 21.48
N TYR A 137 2.53 -11.85 21.18
CA TYR A 137 3.31 -11.47 19.99
C TYR A 137 4.67 -12.17 19.98
N TRP A 138 4.99 -12.76 18.83
CA TRP A 138 6.18 -13.59 18.64
C TRP A 138 7.48 -12.78 18.58
N GLY A 139 7.39 -11.50 18.20
CA GLY A 139 8.49 -10.56 18.13
C GLY A 139 8.68 -9.73 19.41
N GLU A 140 9.32 -8.57 19.27
CA GLU A 140 9.45 -7.64 20.38
C GLU A 140 8.11 -6.96 20.68
N GLN A 141 7.73 -6.95 21.96
CA GLN A 141 6.49 -6.34 22.41
C GLN A 141 6.44 -4.84 22.10
N PRO A 142 5.29 -4.30 21.68
CA PRO A 142 5.14 -2.87 21.46
C PRO A 142 5.56 -2.02 22.65
N ILE A 143 6.26 -0.91 22.36
CA ILE A 143 6.66 0.07 23.37
C ILE A 143 5.41 0.71 23.97
N ALA A 144 4.54 1.28 23.14
CA ALA A 144 3.22 1.75 23.55
C ALA A 144 2.24 0.57 23.63
N LYS A 145 1.46 0.47 24.71
CA LYS A 145 0.48 -0.61 24.88
C LYS A 145 -0.83 -0.36 24.14
N THR A 146 -1.09 0.89 23.82
CA THR A 146 -2.22 1.31 23.00
C THR A 146 -1.72 2.17 21.85
N LEU A 147 -2.19 1.85 20.64
CA LEU A 147 -2.08 2.70 19.47
C LEU A 147 -3.46 3.27 19.16
N VAL A 148 -3.53 4.56 18.86
CA VAL A 148 -4.75 5.21 18.37
C VAL A 148 -4.45 5.87 17.04
N LEU A 149 -5.12 5.42 15.98
CA LEU A 149 -5.11 6.08 14.69
C LEU A 149 -6.32 7.00 14.59
N ARG A 150 -6.08 8.31 14.42
CA ARG A 150 -7.10 9.34 14.19
C ARG A 150 -6.99 9.87 12.77
N TRP A 151 -8.00 10.59 12.31
CA TRP A 151 -7.94 11.30 11.03
C TRP A 151 -8.52 12.69 11.09
N GLN A 152 -7.99 13.55 10.22
CA GLN A 152 -8.45 14.92 9.99
C GLN A 152 -8.03 15.32 8.58
N SER A 153 -8.95 15.77 7.73
CA SER A 153 -8.68 16.07 6.32
C SER A 153 -7.78 17.29 6.13
N GLU A 154 -7.96 18.32 6.95
CA GLU A 154 -7.23 19.59 6.84
C GLU A 154 -5.81 19.49 7.42
N ALA A 155 -4.79 19.70 6.59
CA ALA A 155 -3.38 19.60 7.00
C ALA A 155 -3.01 20.56 8.14
N ALA A 156 -3.46 21.82 8.06
CA ALA A 156 -3.24 22.80 9.11
C ALA A 156 -3.91 22.39 10.44
N ALA A 157 -5.07 21.71 10.39
CA ALA A 157 -5.73 21.22 11.60
C ALA A 157 -4.97 20.04 12.23
N ARG A 158 -4.40 19.14 11.41
CA ARG A 158 -3.48 18.09 11.90
C ARG A 158 -2.28 18.68 12.61
N LEU A 159 -1.64 19.70 12.03
CA LEU A 159 -0.50 20.38 12.65
C LEU A 159 -0.89 21.05 13.98
N LEU A 160 -2.05 21.68 14.06
CA LEU A 160 -2.54 22.30 15.31
C LEU A 160 -2.75 21.26 16.42
N GLU A 161 -3.30 20.08 16.08
CA GLU A 161 -3.43 18.97 17.04
C GLU A 161 -2.05 18.52 17.54
N LEU A 162 -1.07 18.36 16.65
CA LEU A 162 0.30 18.01 17.02
C LEU A 162 0.95 19.06 17.94
N GLN A 163 0.85 20.34 17.58
CA GLN A 163 1.37 21.46 18.38
C GLN A 163 0.72 21.56 19.76
N SER A 164 -0.55 21.19 19.87
CA SER A 164 -1.26 21.15 21.14
C SER A 164 -0.91 19.93 22.00
N GLY A 165 -0.25 18.92 21.41
CA GLY A 165 0.13 17.66 22.05
C GLY A 165 -1.01 16.67 22.20
N THR A 166 -2.14 16.86 21.51
CA THR A 166 -3.27 15.91 21.48
C THR A 166 -2.97 14.66 20.65
N VAL A 167 -1.98 14.75 19.76
CA VAL A 167 -1.41 13.62 19.01
C VAL A 167 0.10 13.63 19.13
N ASP A 168 0.72 12.47 18.94
CA ASP A 168 2.16 12.28 19.01
C ASP A 168 2.84 12.41 17.65
N GLY A 169 2.13 12.08 16.57
CA GLY A 169 2.61 12.23 15.21
C GLY A 169 1.50 12.42 14.18
N ILE A 170 1.87 13.01 13.05
CA ILE A 170 0.97 13.26 11.90
C ILE A 170 1.67 12.93 10.59
N ASP A 171 0.89 12.59 9.56
CA ASP A 171 1.34 12.51 8.17
C ASP A 171 0.68 13.58 7.29
N ASN A 172 1.15 13.67 6.04
CA ASN A 172 0.63 14.54 4.98
C ASN A 172 0.67 16.02 5.38
N LEU A 173 1.81 16.52 5.86
CA LEU A 173 2.02 17.94 6.12
C LEU A 173 1.69 18.78 4.87
N GLY A 174 1.07 19.95 5.08
CA GLY A 174 0.91 20.92 4.00
C GLY A 174 2.29 21.42 3.54
N PRO A 175 2.50 21.77 2.25
CA PRO A 175 3.82 22.21 1.78
C PRO A 175 4.42 23.37 2.59
N SER A 176 3.59 24.32 3.04
CA SER A 176 4.01 25.44 3.90
C SER A 176 4.31 25.06 5.35
N ASP A 177 3.81 23.91 5.80
CA ASP A 177 3.89 23.48 7.20
C ASP A 177 5.25 22.88 7.55
N PHE A 178 6.03 22.44 6.55
CA PHE A 178 7.39 21.91 6.75
C PHE A 178 8.28 22.92 7.49
N ASP A 179 8.27 24.18 7.08
CA ASP A 179 9.08 25.23 7.72
C ASP A 179 8.54 25.60 9.10
N VAL A 180 7.23 25.49 9.32
CA VAL A 180 6.62 25.68 10.64
C VAL A 180 7.09 24.61 11.61
N VAL A 181 7.08 23.34 11.20
CA VAL A 181 7.57 22.21 12.00
C VAL A 181 9.08 22.35 12.28
N ARG A 182 9.89 22.68 11.27
CA ARG A 182 11.35 22.87 11.45
C ARG A 182 11.68 24.00 12.43
N ALA A 183 10.83 25.03 12.51
CA ALA A 183 11.03 26.17 13.40
C ALA A 183 10.56 25.92 14.84
N ASP A 184 9.74 24.89 15.08
CA ASP A 184 9.22 24.55 16.41
C ASP A 184 10.11 23.53 17.12
N SER A 185 10.82 23.96 18.17
CA SER A 185 11.70 23.09 18.94
C SER A 185 11.00 21.95 19.71
N ASN A 186 9.67 22.00 19.80
CA ASN A 186 8.88 20.92 20.42
C ASN A 186 8.48 19.85 19.42
N LEU A 187 8.76 20.05 18.13
CA LEU A 187 8.43 19.11 17.07
C LEU A 187 9.70 18.59 16.38
N ALA A 188 9.55 17.44 15.73
CA ALA A 188 10.55 16.83 14.86
C ALA A 188 9.91 16.58 13.49
N LEU A 189 10.50 17.16 12.45
CA LEU A 189 10.19 16.78 11.07
C LEU A 189 11.03 15.57 10.69
N VAL A 190 10.39 14.54 10.15
CA VAL A 190 11.07 13.39 9.54
C VAL A 190 10.67 13.33 8.08
N GLU A 191 11.63 13.64 7.22
CA GLU A 191 11.45 13.63 5.77
C GLU A 191 11.46 12.20 5.23
N ARG A 192 10.60 11.96 4.25
CA ARG A 192 10.47 10.67 3.57
C ARG A 192 11.15 10.78 2.20
N GLU A 193 11.99 9.80 1.86
CA GLU A 193 12.57 9.70 0.53
C GLU A 193 11.46 9.60 -0.52
N ALA A 194 11.56 10.38 -1.60
CA ALA A 194 10.52 10.52 -2.60
C ALA A 194 10.50 9.31 -3.56
N LEU A 195 10.02 8.16 -3.09
CA LEU A 195 9.75 6.99 -3.93
C LEU A 195 8.38 7.08 -4.59
N ASN A 196 8.15 8.16 -5.34
CA ASN A 196 6.87 8.42 -5.99
C ASN A 196 7.05 9.23 -7.27
N ILE A 197 6.00 9.32 -8.09
CA ILE A 197 5.99 10.12 -9.32
C ILE A 197 4.64 10.79 -9.49
N PHE A 198 4.63 12.09 -9.81
CA PHE A 198 3.48 12.77 -10.42
C PHE A 198 3.67 12.86 -11.93
N TYR A 199 2.62 12.50 -12.66
CA TYR A 199 2.61 12.53 -14.10
C TYR A 199 1.32 13.09 -14.68
N ILE A 200 1.45 13.61 -15.91
CA ILE A 200 0.31 14.04 -16.72
C ILE A 200 0.16 13.00 -17.83
N GLY A 201 -0.87 12.16 -17.70
CA GLY A 201 -1.15 11.06 -18.63
C GLY A 201 -1.90 11.52 -19.88
N MET A 202 -1.68 10.79 -20.97
CA MET A 202 -2.37 10.95 -22.26
C MET A 202 -2.73 9.57 -22.82
N THR A 203 -3.97 9.39 -23.23
CA THR A 203 -4.42 8.13 -23.82
C THR A 203 -4.25 8.17 -25.34
N ASN A 204 -3.28 7.43 -25.87
CA ASN A 204 -2.86 7.53 -27.28
C ASN A 204 -3.87 6.98 -28.30
N THR A 205 -5.01 6.45 -27.86
CA THR A 205 -6.12 5.99 -28.73
C THR A 205 -7.12 7.10 -29.07
N PHE A 206 -7.01 8.26 -28.43
CA PHE A 206 -7.80 9.45 -28.72
C PHE A 206 -7.02 10.46 -29.55
N ALA A 207 -7.65 11.08 -30.54
CA ALA A 207 -7.07 12.26 -31.19
C ALA A 207 -7.17 13.49 -30.25
N PRO A 208 -6.17 14.40 -30.22
CA PRO A 208 -4.92 14.38 -31.00
C PRO A 208 -3.75 13.66 -30.32
N TRP A 209 -4.02 12.92 -29.23
CA TRP A 209 -3.01 12.21 -28.44
C TRP A 209 -2.41 11.00 -29.16
N ASP A 210 -3.05 10.50 -30.20
CA ASP A 210 -2.52 9.51 -31.14
C ASP A 210 -1.26 9.98 -31.87
N ASN A 211 -1.07 11.30 -32.01
CA ASN A 211 0.11 11.89 -32.62
C ASN A 211 1.24 12.14 -31.60
N VAL A 212 2.34 11.38 -31.71
CA VAL A 212 3.51 11.51 -30.84
C VAL A 212 4.10 12.94 -30.81
N LYS A 213 4.02 13.70 -31.91
CA LYS A 213 4.51 15.09 -31.92
C LYS A 213 3.68 16.01 -31.05
N VAL A 214 2.37 15.75 -30.92
CA VAL A 214 1.50 16.49 -30.00
C VAL A 214 1.91 16.19 -28.56
N ARG A 215 2.13 14.91 -28.22
CA ARG A 215 2.56 14.52 -26.87
C ARG A 215 3.94 15.10 -26.53
N GLN A 216 4.91 15.02 -27.44
CA GLN A 216 6.21 15.68 -27.29
C GLN A 216 6.08 17.19 -27.13
N ALA A 217 5.16 17.85 -27.86
CA ALA A 217 4.93 19.28 -27.69
C ALA A 217 4.43 19.64 -26.28
N ILE A 218 3.54 18.83 -25.69
CA ILE A 218 3.13 19.00 -24.29
C ILE A 218 4.33 18.86 -23.36
N ALA A 219 5.16 17.83 -23.55
CA ALA A 219 6.31 17.58 -22.69
C ALA A 219 7.34 18.72 -22.70
N TYR A 220 7.56 19.39 -23.84
CA TYR A 220 8.40 20.59 -23.93
C TYR A 220 7.68 21.86 -23.45
N GLY A 221 6.35 21.93 -23.58
CA GLY A 221 5.57 23.13 -23.32
C GLY A 221 5.15 23.36 -21.87
N ILE A 222 5.40 22.39 -20.98
CA ILE A 222 5.13 22.51 -19.54
C ILE A 222 6.46 22.76 -18.79
N ASP A 223 6.52 23.89 -18.08
CA ASP A 223 7.56 24.24 -17.12
C ASP A 223 7.32 23.47 -15.81
N ARG A 224 7.96 22.30 -15.72
CA ARG A 224 7.86 21.37 -14.59
C ARG A 224 8.60 21.88 -13.35
N GLN A 225 9.71 22.60 -13.55
CA GLN A 225 10.47 23.19 -12.45
C GLN A 225 9.62 24.25 -11.73
N ARG A 226 8.92 25.10 -12.48
CA ARG A 226 7.96 26.06 -11.91
C ARG A 226 6.87 25.39 -11.07
N ILE A 227 6.39 24.21 -11.48
CA ILE A 227 5.38 23.46 -10.70
C ILE A 227 5.99 23.01 -9.37
N VAL A 228 7.19 22.44 -9.38
CA VAL A 228 7.89 22.00 -8.16
C VAL A 228 8.17 23.19 -7.24
N ASP A 229 8.76 24.26 -7.77
CA ASP A 229 9.16 25.44 -6.97
C ASP A 229 7.99 26.13 -6.27
N ASN A 230 6.79 26.12 -6.88
CA ASN A 230 5.63 26.86 -6.37
C ASN A 230 4.71 26.04 -5.47
N PHE A 231 4.61 24.72 -5.69
CA PHE A 231 3.53 23.91 -5.10
C PHE A 231 4.02 22.77 -4.20
N TYR A 232 5.32 22.48 -4.18
CA TYR A 232 5.88 21.35 -3.44
C TYR A 232 6.73 21.81 -2.25
N PRO A 233 6.84 20.99 -1.18
CA PRO A 233 7.76 21.26 -0.10
C PRO A 233 9.22 21.03 -0.52
N ALA A 234 10.14 21.55 0.28
CA ALA A 234 11.56 21.20 0.17
C ALA A 234 11.77 19.67 0.24
N GLY A 235 12.74 19.17 -0.52
CA GLY A 235 12.97 17.72 -0.71
C GLY A 235 12.27 17.14 -1.95
N SER A 236 11.46 17.94 -2.65
CA SER A 236 10.87 17.57 -3.94
C SER A 236 11.80 17.92 -5.10
N GLU A 237 11.72 17.16 -6.18
CA GLU A 237 12.52 17.38 -7.39
C GLU A 237 11.71 17.21 -8.67
N THR A 238 12.12 17.89 -9.73
CA THR A 238 11.59 17.63 -11.08
C THR A 238 12.06 16.26 -11.53
N ALA A 239 11.13 15.43 -12.00
CA ALA A 239 11.44 14.06 -12.38
C ALA A 239 12.34 14.03 -13.63
N SER A 240 13.53 13.42 -13.49
CA SER A 240 14.42 13.21 -14.64
C SER A 240 14.00 11.98 -15.47
N HIS A 241 13.33 11.02 -14.83
CA HIS A 241 12.81 9.78 -15.40
C HIS A 241 11.46 9.46 -14.74
N PHE A 242 10.72 8.48 -15.25
CA PHE A 242 9.48 8.03 -14.60
C PHE A 242 9.73 7.50 -13.19
N THR A 243 10.77 6.67 -13.05
CA THR A 243 11.15 6.02 -11.80
C THR A 243 12.16 6.88 -11.03
N PRO A 244 12.00 7.04 -9.70
CA PRO A 244 12.99 7.74 -8.86
C PRO A 244 14.39 7.11 -8.93
N CYS A 245 15.43 7.95 -8.88
CA CYS A 245 16.84 7.51 -8.92
C CYS A 245 17.26 6.59 -7.76
N ALA A 246 16.53 6.64 -6.64
CA ALA A 246 16.77 5.79 -5.49
C ALA A 246 16.50 4.30 -5.79
N ILE A 247 15.67 4.00 -6.79
CA ILE A 247 15.43 2.64 -7.26
C ILE A 247 16.54 2.27 -8.27
N PRO A 248 17.23 1.12 -8.10
CA PRO A 248 18.22 0.66 -9.07
C PRO A 248 17.67 0.63 -10.50
N ASN A 249 18.48 1.09 -11.46
CA ASN A 249 18.09 1.30 -12.87
C ASN A 249 16.98 2.32 -13.13
N GLY A 250 16.45 3.00 -12.09
CA GLY A 250 15.30 3.91 -12.24
C GLY A 250 15.58 5.12 -13.12
N CYS A 251 16.80 5.66 -13.07
CA CYS A 251 17.19 6.88 -13.79
C CYS A 251 18.40 6.71 -14.71
N VAL A 252 18.42 5.61 -15.47
CA VAL A 252 19.43 5.35 -16.50
C VAL A 252 18.90 5.72 -17.88
N GLY A 253 19.81 6.15 -18.77
CA GLY A 253 19.46 6.68 -20.10
C GLY A 253 19.46 8.20 -20.14
N ASP A 254 18.72 8.75 -21.09
CA ASP A 254 18.61 10.20 -21.29
C ASP A 254 17.53 10.79 -20.39
N ALA A 255 17.87 11.85 -19.66
CA ALA A 255 16.93 12.58 -18.83
C ALA A 255 15.79 13.24 -19.65
N TRP A 256 14.65 13.43 -18.99
CA TRP A 256 13.44 14.03 -19.54
C TRP A 256 13.68 15.43 -20.14
N TYR A 257 12.75 15.87 -20.99
CA TYR A 257 12.85 17.16 -21.67
C TYR A 257 12.89 18.35 -20.71
N GLU A 258 13.81 19.28 -20.99
CA GLU A 258 13.80 20.62 -20.40
C GLU A 258 12.70 21.48 -21.03
N PHE A 259 12.22 22.48 -20.29
CA PHE A 259 11.18 23.39 -20.77
C PHE A 259 11.64 24.19 -22.00
N ASP A 260 10.90 24.07 -23.10
CA ASP A 260 11.10 24.82 -24.34
C ASP A 260 9.76 25.03 -25.06
N ALA A 261 9.04 26.09 -24.69
CA ALA A 261 7.78 26.45 -25.33
C ALA A 261 7.92 26.73 -26.85
N ALA A 262 9.08 27.19 -27.32
CA ALA A 262 9.28 27.42 -28.76
C ALA A 262 9.34 26.09 -29.51
N LYS A 263 10.05 25.10 -28.96
CA LYS A 263 10.07 23.74 -29.51
C LYS A 263 8.70 23.09 -29.48
N GLY A 264 7.95 23.27 -28.39
CA GLY A 264 6.57 22.78 -28.29
C GLY A 264 5.67 23.33 -29.40
N ARG A 265 5.71 24.65 -29.66
CA ARG A 265 4.95 25.27 -30.76
C ARG A 265 5.37 24.79 -32.14
N GLU A 266 6.67 24.58 -32.37
CA GLU A 266 7.18 24.00 -33.63
C GLU A 266 6.58 22.61 -33.88
N LEU A 267 6.61 21.74 -32.86
CA LEU A 267 6.08 20.38 -32.94
C LEU A 267 4.56 20.38 -33.16
N LEU A 268 3.80 21.27 -32.51
CA LEU A 268 2.36 21.42 -32.77
C LEU A 268 2.09 21.86 -34.21
N ALA A 269 2.85 22.83 -34.73
CA ALA A 269 2.69 23.26 -36.12
C ALA A 269 2.98 22.12 -37.11
N GLU A 270 4.05 21.34 -36.88
CA GLU A 270 4.36 20.15 -37.68
C GLU A 270 3.29 19.06 -37.58
N ALA A 271 2.62 18.94 -36.42
CA ALA A 271 1.53 18.01 -36.18
C ALA A 271 0.19 18.48 -36.79
N GLY A 272 0.12 19.69 -37.34
CA GLY A 272 -1.09 20.27 -37.92
C GLY A 272 -1.94 21.10 -36.96
N PHE A 273 -1.40 21.48 -35.80
CA PHE A 273 -2.05 22.30 -34.77
C PHE A 273 -1.33 23.63 -34.50
N PRO A 274 -0.99 24.45 -35.52
CA PRO A 274 -0.23 25.69 -35.32
C PRO A 274 -0.95 26.72 -34.44
N ASP A 275 -2.27 26.65 -34.36
CA ASP A 275 -3.13 27.52 -33.56
C ASP A 275 -3.61 26.86 -32.26
N GLY A 276 -3.03 25.71 -31.87
CA GLY A 276 -3.48 24.92 -30.72
C GLY A 276 -4.81 24.20 -30.95
N PHE A 277 -5.42 23.73 -29.86
CA PHE A 277 -6.71 23.02 -29.85
C PHE A 277 -7.37 23.09 -28.47
N ALA A 278 -8.62 22.65 -28.36
CA ALA A 278 -9.32 22.52 -27.09
C ALA A 278 -9.17 21.11 -26.50
N THR A 279 -9.02 21.00 -25.19
CA THR A 279 -8.92 19.72 -24.48
C THR A 279 -9.43 19.82 -23.04
N LYS A 280 -9.22 18.79 -22.23
CA LYS A 280 -9.58 18.74 -20.81
C LYS A 280 -8.37 18.33 -19.95
N ILE A 281 -8.44 18.69 -18.68
CA ILE A 281 -7.58 18.20 -17.60
C ILE A 281 -8.48 17.50 -16.59
N TYR A 282 -8.36 16.19 -16.49
CA TYR A 282 -9.09 15.37 -15.52
C TYR A 282 -8.26 15.14 -14.26
N TYR A 283 -8.87 15.25 -13.08
CA TYR A 283 -8.23 14.83 -11.83
C TYR A 283 -9.27 14.47 -10.75
N ARG A 284 -8.81 13.77 -9.72
CA ARG A 284 -9.53 13.59 -8.44
C ARG A 284 -8.91 14.46 -7.36
N ASP A 285 -9.73 15.12 -6.55
CA ASP A 285 -9.26 16.06 -5.52
C ASP A 285 -8.84 15.33 -4.23
N VAL A 286 -7.78 14.52 -4.34
CA VAL A 286 -7.26 13.68 -3.27
C VAL A 286 -5.77 13.95 -3.10
N VAL A 287 -5.38 14.44 -1.91
CA VAL A 287 -3.99 14.77 -1.58
C VAL A 287 -3.15 13.51 -1.48
N ARG A 288 -1.99 13.52 -2.14
CA ARG A 288 -0.97 12.47 -2.11
C ARG A 288 0.41 13.10 -2.07
N GLY A 289 1.42 12.38 -1.57
CA GLY A 289 2.80 12.87 -1.51
C GLY A 289 3.36 13.29 -2.88
N TYR A 290 2.95 12.60 -3.95
CA TYR A 290 3.34 12.96 -5.31
C TYR A 290 2.65 14.23 -5.82
N LEU A 291 1.46 14.64 -5.31
CA LEU A 291 0.72 15.81 -5.79
C LEU A 291 -0.04 16.49 -4.63
N PRO A 292 0.64 17.37 -3.86
CA PRO A 292 0.09 17.91 -2.61
C PRO A 292 -0.91 19.07 -2.78
N GLN A 293 -0.93 19.75 -3.93
CA GLN A 293 -1.85 20.88 -4.21
C GLN A 293 -2.58 20.70 -5.55
N VAL A 294 -3.39 19.64 -5.65
CA VAL A 294 -4.03 19.19 -6.91
C VAL A 294 -4.72 20.33 -7.68
N PRO A 295 -5.62 21.14 -7.09
CA PRO A 295 -6.33 22.17 -7.84
C PRO A 295 -5.43 23.31 -8.34
N ASN A 296 -4.43 23.69 -7.54
CA ASN A 296 -3.48 24.76 -7.87
C ASN A 296 -2.56 24.34 -9.02
N VAL A 297 -2.07 23.09 -9.00
CA VAL A 297 -1.27 22.53 -10.09
C VAL A 297 -2.11 22.43 -11.38
N ALA A 298 -3.39 22.05 -11.30
CA ALA A 298 -4.27 21.98 -12.47
C ALA A 298 -4.50 23.36 -13.11
N GLN A 299 -4.70 24.39 -12.29
CA GLN A 299 -4.83 25.77 -12.76
C GLN A 299 -3.54 26.30 -13.39
N ASP A 300 -2.37 25.98 -12.80
CA ASP A 300 -1.08 26.39 -13.34
C ASP A 300 -0.81 25.71 -14.69
N VAL A 301 -1.01 24.39 -14.79
CA VAL A 301 -0.86 23.65 -16.05
C VAL A 301 -1.84 24.16 -17.11
N GLN A 302 -3.11 24.43 -16.77
CA GLN A 302 -4.08 25.05 -17.68
C GLN A 302 -3.56 26.39 -18.23
N ALA A 303 -3.02 27.24 -17.37
CA ALA A 303 -2.47 28.54 -17.77
C ALA A 303 -1.23 28.37 -18.66
N GLN A 304 -0.32 27.45 -18.30
CA GLN A 304 0.88 27.15 -19.10
C GLN A 304 0.52 26.61 -20.48
N LEU A 305 -0.44 25.68 -20.59
CA LEU A 305 -0.92 25.18 -21.89
C LEU A 305 -1.45 26.30 -22.77
N LYS A 306 -2.20 27.24 -22.19
CA LYS A 306 -2.72 28.40 -22.92
C LYS A 306 -1.62 29.36 -23.35
N GLU A 307 -0.72 29.72 -22.44
CA GLU A 307 0.35 30.70 -22.68
C GLU A 307 1.42 30.17 -23.64
N ASN A 308 1.88 28.93 -23.43
CA ASN A 308 3.03 28.37 -24.11
C ASN A 308 2.66 27.77 -25.47
N LEU A 309 1.48 27.14 -25.58
CA LEU A 309 1.07 26.30 -26.70
C LEU A 309 -0.27 26.73 -27.35
N ASN A 310 -0.95 27.74 -26.81
CA ASN A 310 -2.30 28.15 -27.21
C ASN A 310 -3.35 27.02 -27.13
N ILE A 311 -3.18 26.08 -26.20
CA ILE A 311 -4.14 25.00 -25.94
C ILE A 311 -5.17 25.48 -24.91
N ASP A 312 -6.45 25.38 -25.25
CA ASP A 312 -7.57 25.74 -24.39
C ASP A 312 -8.06 24.50 -23.62
N ALA A 313 -7.60 24.32 -22.37
CA ALA A 313 -7.97 23.18 -21.54
C ALA A 313 -9.12 23.51 -20.56
N GLU A 314 -10.14 22.65 -20.46
CA GLU A 314 -11.17 22.68 -19.41
C GLU A 314 -10.74 21.80 -18.22
N ILE A 315 -10.80 22.33 -16.99
CA ILE A 315 -10.53 21.53 -15.78
C ILE A 315 -11.80 20.76 -15.39
N VAL A 316 -11.68 19.44 -15.27
CA VAL A 316 -12.77 18.51 -14.91
C VAL A 316 -12.38 17.73 -13.67
N VAL A 317 -13.04 18.04 -12.55
CA VAL A 317 -12.88 17.29 -11.30
C VAL A 317 -13.83 16.10 -11.29
N MET A 318 -13.31 14.92 -11.01
CA MET A 318 -14.07 13.66 -10.96
C MET A 318 -14.12 13.10 -9.53
N GLU A 319 -15.16 12.32 -9.25
CA GLU A 319 -15.22 11.47 -8.05
C GLU A 319 -14.06 10.44 -8.11
N SER A 320 -13.46 10.11 -6.97
CA SER A 320 -12.22 9.34 -6.90
C SER A 320 -12.33 7.96 -7.53
N GLY A 321 -13.37 7.17 -7.20
CA GLY A 321 -13.57 5.84 -7.77
C GLY A 321 -13.79 5.89 -9.28
N ALA A 322 -14.67 6.78 -9.72
CA ALA A 322 -14.93 6.99 -11.15
C ALA A 322 -13.71 7.46 -11.93
N PHE A 323 -12.85 8.30 -11.33
CA PHE A 323 -11.60 8.76 -11.94
C PHE A 323 -10.60 7.62 -12.10
N ILE A 324 -10.37 6.84 -11.02
CA ILE A 324 -9.41 5.73 -11.03
C ILE A 324 -9.81 4.71 -12.08
N GLU A 325 -11.08 4.30 -12.11
CA GLU A 325 -11.61 3.37 -13.11
C GLU A 325 -11.40 3.90 -14.54
N ALA A 326 -11.80 5.14 -14.81
CA ALA A 326 -11.65 5.74 -16.14
C ALA A 326 -10.18 5.89 -16.56
N SER A 327 -9.27 6.18 -15.62
CA SER A 327 -7.84 6.28 -15.89
C SER A 327 -7.20 4.90 -16.15
N ASN A 328 -7.49 3.91 -15.31
CA ASN A 328 -6.94 2.55 -15.43
C ASN A 328 -7.40 1.86 -16.71
N THR A 329 -8.62 2.14 -17.18
CA THR A 329 -9.20 1.55 -18.40
C THR A 329 -8.94 2.36 -19.67
N GLY A 330 -8.15 3.45 -19.59
CA GLY A 330 -7.79 4.26 -20.75
C GLY A 330 -8.99 5.00 -21.39
N GLN A 331 -9.97 5.43 -20.59
CA GLN A 331 -11.21 6.06 -21.07
C GLN A 331 -11.18 7.59 -21.06
N LEU A 332 -10.09 8.21 -20.59
CA LEU A 332 -9.94 9.65 -20.51
C LEU A 332 -9.44 10.23 -21.84
N ASP A 333 -10.26 11.06 -22.49
CA ASP A 333 -10.02 11.69 -23.81
C ASP A 333 -9.16 12.97 -23.78
N GLY A 334 -8.61 13.32 -22.61
CA GLY A 334 -7.85 14.54 -22.35
C GLY A 334 -6.55 14.26 -21.61
N LEU A 335 -5.94 15.33 -21.09
CA LEU A 335 -4.88 15.20 -20.10
C LEU A 335 -5.50 14.73 -18.79
N TYR A 336 -4.79 13.91 -18.02
CA TYR A 336 -5.22 13.56 -16.68
C TYR A 336 -4.06 13.54 -15.69
N PHE A 337 -4.35 13.90 -14.44
CA PHE A 337 -3.35 13.99 -13.38
C PHE A 337 -3.44 12.78 -12.48
N LEU A 338 -2.35 12.02 -12.45
CA LEU A 338 -2.22 10.86 -11.58
C LEU A 338 -0.77 10.73 -11.14
N GLY A 339 -0.54 9.81 -10.23
CA GLY A 339 0.79 9.51 -9.75
C GLY A 339 0.84 8.15 -9.10
N TRP A 340 2.04 7.77 -8.72
CA TRP A 340 2.33 6.47 -8.16
C TRP A 340 3.25 6.62 -6.96
N GLY A 341 3.01 5.85 -5.90
CA GLY A 341 3.94 5.65 -4.79
C GLY A 341 4.49 4.24 -4.86
N ALA A 342 5.75 4.03 -4.46
CA ALA A 342 6.33 2.69 -4.49
C ALA A 342 5.62 1.76 -3.50
N ASP A 343 5.04 0.67 -4.00
CA ASP A 343 4.50 -0.40 -3.14
C ASP A 343 5.62 -1.35 -2.67
N TYR A 344 6.61 -1.52 -3.54
CA TYR A 344 7.83 -2.29 -3.27
C TYR A 344 9.02 -1.66 -4.01
N PRO A 345 10.25 -1.75 -3.47
CA PRO A 345 11.39 -0.97 -3.90
C PRO A 345 12.13 -1.60 -5.09
N HIS A 346 11.41 -1.86 -6.18
CA HIS A 346 11.98 -2.41 -7.42
C HIS A 346 11.41 -1.68 -8.64
N ILE A 347 12.22 -1.58 -9.70
CA ILE A 347 11.85 -0.83 -10.90
C ILE A 347 10.58 -1.36 -11.59
N THR A 348 10.30 -2.65 -11.45
CA THR A 348 9.08 -3.28 -11.97
C THR A 348 7.81 -2.76 -11.29
N ASN A 349 7.89 -2.21 -10.06
CA ASN A 349 6.73 -1.55 -9.43
C ASN A 349 6.31 -0.30 -10.21
N PHE A 350 7.26 0.37 -10.86
CA PHE A 350 7.01 1.57 -11.65
C PHE A 350 6.80 1.25 -13.13
N LEU A 351 7.80 0.67 -13.80
CA LEU A 351 7.77 0.59 -15.26
C LEU A 351 6.82 -0.49 -15.78
N ASP A 352 6.87 -1.70 -15.21
CA ASP A 352 6.07 -2.83 -15.69
C ASP A 352 4.57 -2.61 -15.45
N PHE A 353 4.18 -1.96 -14.33
CA PHE A 353 2.79 -1.55 -14.11
C PHE A 353 2.31 -0.67 -15.24
N HIS A 354 3.00 0.46 -15.46
CA HIS A 354 2.49 1.56 -16.26
C HIS A 354 2.67 1.35 -17.76
N PHE A 355 3.68 0.57 -18.16
CA PHE A 355 4.08 0.41 -19.56
C PHE A 355 4.07 -1.04 -20.04
N GLY A 356 3.53 -1.99 -19.25
CA GLY A 356 3.34 -3.37 -19.67
C GLY A 356 2.34 -3.52 -20.82
N ALA A 357 2.43 -4.64 -21.55
CA ALA A 357 1.64 -4.90 -22.75
C ALA A 357 0.11 -4.90 -22.53
N THR A 358 -0.34 -5.17 -21.31
CA THR A 358 -1.75 -5.33 -20.94
C THR A 358 -2.35 -4.12 -20.23
N ASN A 359 -1.56 -3.10 -19.89
CA ASN A 359 -2.08 -1.91 -19.21
C ASN A 359 -2.64 -0.89 -20.24
N PRO A 360 -3.96 -0.61 -20.25
CA PRO A 360 -4.55 0.29 -21.23
C PRO A 360 -4.53 1.77 -20.79
N GLN A 361 -3.96 2.12 -19.62
CA GLN A 361 -4.01 3.46 -19.03
C GLN A 361 -3.51 4.57 -19.98
N PHE A 362 -2.48 4.30 -20.79
CA PHE A 362 -1.95 5.23 -21.80
C PHE A 362 -2.41 4.93 -23.24
N GLY A 363 -3.43 4.07 -23.40
CA GLY A 363 -3.97 3.66 -24.68
C GLY A 363 -3.36 2.35 -25.19
N ALA A 364 -3.07 2.28 -26.49
CA ALA A 364 -2.44 1.13 -27.12
C ALA A 364 -1.00 0.96 -26.61
N ALA A 365 -0.66 -0.27 -26.21
CA ALA A 365 0.67 -0.63 -25.73
C ALA A 365 1.76 -0.36 -26.76
N LEU A 366 2.94 0.03 -26.28
CA LEU A 366 4.07 0.46 -27.10
C LEU A 366 5.19 -0.61 -27.04
N PRO A 367 5.38 -1.44 -28.09
CA PRO A 367 6.33 -2.57 -28.06
C PRO A 367 7.77 -2.15 -27.81
N GLU A 368 8.15 -0.96 -28.27
CA GLU A 368 9.48 -0.39 -28.03
C GLU A 368 9.78 -0.21 -26.53
N ILE A 369 8.74 -0.16 -25.68
CA ILE A 369 8.85 -0.09 -24.23
C ILE A 369 8.64 -1.48 -23.62
N TYR A 370 7.47 -2.09 -23.82
CA TYR A 370 7.09 -3.27 -23.02
C TYR A 370 7.96 -4.51 -23.33
N GLU A 371 8.43 -4.70 -24.56
CA GLU A 371 9.29 -5.86 -24.89
C GLU A 371 10.61 -5.81 -24.12
N LYS A 372 11.14 -4.61 -23.86
CA LYS A 372 12.36 -4.40 -23.07
C LYS A 372 12.13 -4.64 -21.59
N LEU A 373 11.00 -4.20 -21.08
CA LEU A 373 10.62 -4.43 -19.69
C LEU A 373 10.41 -5.93 -19.41
N GLU A 374 9.71 -6.64 -20.30
CA GLU A 374 9.49 -8.09 -20.19
C GLU A 374 10.78 -8.92 -20.23
N GLU A 375 11.80 -8.47 -20.95
CA GLU A 375 13.12 -9.10 -20.95
C GLU A 375 13.88 -8.77 -19.66
N ALA A 376 13.91 -7.48 -19.28
CA ALA A 376 14.67 -6.98 -18.14
C ALA A 376 14.17 -7.51 -16.80
N SER A 377 12.85 -7.63 -16.63
CA SER A 377 12.23 -8.03 -15.36
C SER A 377 12.57 -9.45 -14.91
N LYS A 378 13.08 -10.30 -15.80
CA LYS A 378 13.51 -11.68 -15.50
C LYS A 378 14.97 -11.77 -15.06
N ILE A 379 15.74 -10.69 -15.16
CA ILE A 379 17.19 -10.66 -14.91
C ILE A 379 17.48 -10.21 -13.49
N ALA A 380 18.14 -11.09 -12.72
CA ALA A 380 18.42 -10.85 -11.30
C ALA A 380 19.52 -9.83 -11.02
N ASP A 381 20.56 -9.75 -11.86
CA ASP A 381 21.66 -8.79 -11.67
C ASP A 381 21.28 -7.44 -12.30
N PRO A 382 21.10 -6.36 -11.50
CA PRO A 382 20.72 -5.06 -12.02
C PRO A 382 21.66 -4.53 -13.11
N LYS A 383 22.96 -4.88 -13.05
CA LYS A 383 23.95 -4.44 -14.06
C LYS A 383 23.77 -5.12 -15.41
N VAL A 384 23.27 -6.36 -15.40
CA VAL A 384 22.96 -7.10 -16.63
C VAL A 384 21.66 -6.59 -17.23
N ALA A 385 20.69 -6.19 -16.39
CA ALA A 385 19.42 -5.60 -16.82
C ALA A 385 19.53 -4.14 -17.28
N GLU A 386 20.54 -3.39 -16.81
CA GLU A 386 20.70 -1.94 -17.05
C GLU A 386 20.57 -1.52 -18.53
N PRO A 387 21.20 -2.18 -19.52
CA PRO A 387 21.07 -1.77 -20.93
C PRO A 387 19.64 -1.82 -21.45
N LEU A 388 18.83 -2.79 -21.00
CA LEU A 388 17.42 -2.90 -21.40
C LEU A 388 16.58 -1.78 -20.78
N TYR A 389 16.86 -1.42 -19.53
CA TYR A 389 16.20 -0.28 -18.88
C TYR A 389 16.61 1.07 -19.48
N VAL A 390 17.85 1.21 -19.97
CA VAL A 390 18.27 2.39 -20.77
C VAL A 390 17.42 2.49 -22.04
N GLU A 391 17.25 1.38 -22.78
CA GLU A 391 16.42 1.35 -23.99
C GLU A 391 14.96 1.68 -23.68
N ALA A 392 14.39 1.10 -22.62
CA ALA A 392 13.01 1.34 -22.20
C ALA A 392 12.78 2.80 -21.76
N ASN A 393 13.65 3.37 -20.92
CA ASN A 393 13.54 4.76 -20.46
C ASN A 393 13.65 5.75 -21.63
N ASN A 394 14.57 5.51 -22.56
CA ASN A 394 14.68 6.32 -23.77
C ASN A 394 13.43 6.22 -24.64
N ALA A 395 12.84 5.03 -24.80
CA ALA A 395 11.60 4.84 -25.52
C ALA A 395 10.41 5.55 -24.84
N ILE A 396 10.29 5.49 -23.51
CA ILE A 396 9.28 6.25 -22.74
C ILE A 396 9.44 7.76 -23.00
N ARG A 397 10.67 8.26 -22.96
CA ARG A 397 10.98 9.66 -23.25
C ARG A 397 10.64 10.04 -24.69
N GLU A 398 10.96 9.21 -25.66
CA GLU A 398 10.73 9.49 -27.09
C GLU A 398 9.24 9.43 -27.46
N LEU A 399 8.51 8.45 -26.92
CA LEU A 399 7.11 8.19 -27.25
C LEU A 399 6.12 8.98 -26.38
N VAL A 400 6.56 9.50 -25.24
CA VAL A 400 5.80 10.40 -24.35
C VAL A 400 4.37 9.89 -24.07
N PRO A 401 4.19 8.69 -23.48
CA PRO A 401 2.87 8.23 -23.02
C PRO A 401 2.33 9.11 -21.89
N MET A 402 3.23 9.68 -21.10
CA MET A 402 2.93 10.68 -20.05
C MET A 402 4.03 11.76 -20.04
N VAL A 403 3.77 12.86 -19.33
CA VAL A 403 4.81 13.83 -18.94
C VAL A 403 5.22 13.56 -17.50
N ALA A 404 6.48 13.22 -17.26
CA ALA A 404 7.04 13.06 -15.92
C ALA A 404 7.28 14.41 -15.28
N VAL A 405 6.60 14.72 -14.18
CA VAL A 405 6.62 16.07 -13.58
C VAL A 405 7.52 16.12 -12.36
N ALA A 406 7.22 15.37 -11.31
CA ALA A 406 7.90 15.52 -10.03
C ALA A 406 7.99 14.21 -9.25
N HIS A 407 9.10 14.05 -8.52
CA HIS A 407 9.16 13.19 -7.35
C HIS A 407 8.88 14.07 -6.14
N GLY A 408 7.71 13.88 -5.52
CA GLY A 408 7.20 14.74 -4.47
C GLY A 408 7.82 14.41 -3.12
N GLY A 409 8.48 15.39 -2.51
CA GLY A 409 8.93 15.33 -1.13
C GLY A 409 7.72 15.23 -0.20
N SER A 410 7.81 14.35 0.78
CA SER A 410 6.80 14.21 1.84
C SER A 410 7.49 13.98 3.17
N GLY A 411 6.72 13.93 4.24
CA GLY A 411 7.26 13.69 5.56
C GLY A 411 6.17 13.68 6.62
N THR A 412 6.56 13.12 7.75
CA THR A 412 5.77 13.05 8.96
C THR A 412 6.31 14.07 9.97
N ALA A 413 5.45 14.58 10.84
CA ALA A 413 5.89 15.37 11.99
C ALA A 413 5.51 14.67 13.28
N TYR A 414 6.39 14.76 14.27
CA TYR A 414 6.19 14.19 15.60
C TYR A 414 6.44 15.23 16.68
N ARG A 415 5.95 14.96 17.88
CA ARG A 415 6.49 15.62 19.07
C ARG A 415 7.96 15.24 19.21
N ASN A 416 8.79 16.18 19.62
CA ASN A 416 10.24 16.00 19.71
C ASN A 416 10.67 14.99 20.81
N ASP A 417 9.74 14.57 21.68
CA ASP A 417 9.97 13.52 22.67
C ASP A 417 9.64 12.11 22.16
N VAL A 418 9.11 11.97 20.93
CA VAL A 418 8.92 10.67 20.28
C VAL A 418 10.27 10.14 19.82
N THR A 419 10.61 8.91 20.21
CA THR A 419 11.82 8.22 19.72
C THR A 419 11.44 7.15 18.72
N VAL A 420 12.32 6.90 17.75
CA VAL A 420 12.04 6.07 16.55
C VAL A 420 10.79 6.57 15.78
N PRO A 421 10.71 7.88 15.44
CA PRO A 421 9.62 8.39 14.61
C PRO A 421 9.59 7.67 13.25
N GLN A 422 8.40 7.47 12.70
CA GLN A 422 8.21 6.67 11.47
C GLN A 422 8.03 7.58 10.25
N ALA A 423 8.72 7.29 9.16
CA ALA A 423 8.59 7.97 7.87
C ALA A 423 9.02 7.03 6.74
N SER A 424 8.36 5.87 6.65
CA SER A 424 8.77 4.85 5.67
C SER A 424 8.64 5.38 4.24
N PRO A 425 9.65 5.20 3.37
CA PRO A 425 9.55 5.51 1.94
C PRO A 425 8.39 4.80 1.23
N LEU A 426 7.93 3.66 1.76
CA LEU A 426 6.83 2.83 1.22
C LEU A 426 5.51 3.06 1.97
N THR A 427 5.43 4.04 2.88
CA THR A 427 4.23 4.37 3.68
C THR A 427 3.68 3.25 4.56
N ASN A 428 4.53 2.29 4.94
CA ASN A 428 4.24 1.17 5.85
C ASN A 428 4.84 1.41 7.25
N GLU A 429 4.40 2.46 7.94
CA GLU A 429 4.93 2.81 9.26
C GLU A 429 4.71 1.71 10.32
N GLN A 430 5.75 1.34 11.07
CA GLN A 430 5.71 0.28 12.08
C GLN A 430 5.63 0.90 13.49
N PHE A 431 4.43 1.15 13.99
CA PHE A 431 4.27 1.92 15.24
C PHE A 431 4.56 1.12 16.52
N ALA A 432 4.81 -0.18 16.42
CA ALA A 432 5.18 -1.01 17.57
C ALA A 432 6.52 -0.59 18.20
N VAL A 433 7.43 -0.08 17.38
CA VAL A 433 8.78 0.34 17.80
C VAL A 433 8.89 1.83 18.14
N SER A 434 7.82 2.61 17.92
CA SER A 434 7.79 4.03 18.26
C SER A 434 7.57 4.23 19.76
N ASP A 435 8.47 4.97 20.41
CA ASP A 435 8.29 5.36 21.82
C ASP A 435 7.66 6.76 21.88
N PRO A 436 6.42 6.91 22.36
CA PRO A 436 5.79 8.21 22.57
C PRO A 436 6.32 8.89 23.83
N GLY A 437 7.64 9.06 23.97
CA GLY A 437 8.25 9.71 25.13
C GLY A 437 7.81 9.12 26.48
N GLY A 438 7.71 7.80 26.57
CA GLY A 438 7.31 7.05 27.77
C GLY A 438 5.81 7.02 28.06
N ARG A 439 4.96 7.46 27.13
CA ARG A 439 3.49 7.36 27.26
C ARG A 439 3.01 5.93 26.96
N ASP A 440 1.94 5.50 27.63
CA ASP A 440 1.35 4.17 27.37
C ASP A 440 0.51 4.14 26.07
N VAL A 441 0.08 5.31 25.61
CA VAL A 441 -0.74 5.50 24.41
C VAL A 441 0.06 6.30 23.39
N PHE A 442 0.20 5.75 22.19
CA PHE A 442 0.72 6.47 21.03
C PHE A 442 -0.45 6.85 20.12
N VAL A 443 -0.57 8.14 19.81
CA VAL A 443 -1.64 8.67 18.96
C VAL A 443 -1.05 9.21 17.66
N PHE A 444 -1.40 8.59 16.54
CA PHE A 444 -0.98 9.03 15.21
C PHE A 444 -2.19 9.52 14.41
N MET A 445 -2.02 10.60 13.63
CA MET A 445 -3.12 11.20 12.86
C MET A 445 -2.80 11.28 11.37
N GLN A 446 -3.65 10.64 10.57
CA GLN A 446 -3.60 10.68 9.11
C GLN A 446 -4.70 11.57 8.53
N ASN A 447 -4.80 11.66 7.21
CA ASN A 447 -5.71 12.57 6.51
C ASN A 447 -7.12 12.00 6.25
N ALA A 448 -7.31 10.68 6.32
CA ALA A 448 -8.61 10.05 6.07
C ALA A 448 -8.85 8.79 6.93
N GLU A 449 -10.12 8.43 7.06
CA GLU A 449 -10.54 7.16 7.65
C GLU A 449 -10.14 5.99 6.74
N PRO A 450 -9.64 4.86 7.28
CA PRO A 450 -9.47 3.62 6.52
C PRO A 450 -10.79 3.18 5.86
N ILE A 451 -10.74 2.66 4.64
CA ILE A 451 -11.92 2.09 3.96
C ILE A 451 -12.32 0.79 4.66
N SER A 452 -11.36 -0.13 4.80
CA SER A 452 -11.44 -1.33 5.62
C SER A 452 -10.08 -1.63 6.25
N LEU A 453 -10.00 -2.69 7.05
CA LEU A 453 -8.75 -3.25 7.58
C LEU A 453 -8.39 -4.60 6.92
N PHE A 454 -9.07 -4.99 5.85
CA PHE A 454 -8.76 -6.20 5.09
C PHE A 454 -7.70 -5.90 4.02
N CYS A 455 -6.42 -5.87 4.41
CA CYS A 455 -5.30 -5.48 3.54
C CYS A 455 -5.32 -6.08 2.13
N ALA A 456 -5.76 -7.34 1.99
CA ALA A 456 -5.66 -8.08 0.74
C ALA A 456 -6.48 -7.51 -0.43
N ASP A 457 -7.47 -6.65 -0.17
CA ASP A 457 -8.33 -6.01 -1.18
C ASP A 457 -8.45 -4.49 -0.97
N GLU A 458 -7.43 -3.87 -0.36
CA GLU A 458 -7.31 -2.41 -0.21
C GLU A 458 -6.09 -1.88 -0.99
N THR A 459 -6.21 -0.65 -1.49
CA THR A 459 -5.16 0.00 -2.29
C THR A 459 -4.71 1.36 -1.77
N ASP A 460 -5.42 1.94 -0.81
CA ASP A 460 -5.07 3.24 -0.24
C ASP A 460 -4.16 3.13 0.99
N GLY A 461 -3.21 4.05 1.11
CA GLY A 461 -2.23 4.05 2.20
C GLY A 461 -2.85 4.25 3.58
N GLU A 462 -4.00 4.93 3.67
CA GLU A 462 -4.71 5.12 4.93
C GLU A 462 -5.28 3.82 5.51
N SER A 463 -5.73 2.89 4.65
CA SER A 463 -6.14 1.54 5.05
C SER A 463 -4.95 0.62 5.30
N LEU A 464 -3.96 0.61 4.39
CA LEU A 464 -2.78 -0.26 4.51
C LEU A 464 -1.98 0.05 5.79
N ARG A 465 -1.74 1.31 6.11
CA ARG A 465 -1.07 1.72 7.36
C ARG A 465 -1.78 1.18 8.60
N ALA A 466 -3.11 1.19 8.60
CA ALA A 466 -3.89 0.74 9.75
C ALA A 466 -3.87 -0.78 9.89
N CYS A 467 -3.99 -1.50 8.78
CA CYS A 467 -4.00 -2.96 8.79
C CYS A 467 -2.60 -3.56 9.02
N ASP A 468 -1.52 -2.87 8.63
CA ASP A 468 -0.10 -3.22 8.91
C ASP A 468 0.24 -3.34 10.40
N GLN A 469 -0.57 -2.73 11.27
CA GLN A 469 -0.36 -2.83 12.71
C GLN A 469 -0.83 -4.19 13.26
N VAL A 470 -1.64 -4.91 12.47
CA VAL A 470 -2.36 -6.13 12.84
C VAL A 470 -1.86 -7.33 12.04
N MET A 471 -1.59 -7.13 10.76
CA MET A 471 -1.26 -8.18 9.80
C MET A 471 0.24 -8.22 9.52
N GLU A 472 0.80 -9.41 9.28
CA GLU A 472 2.18 -9.57 8.82
C GLU A 472 2.25 -10.54 7.63
N ALA A 473 3.15 -10.27 6.69
CA ALA A 473 3.44 -11.16 5.57
C ALA A 473 4.65 -12.07 5.87
N LEU A 474 5.01 -12.91 4.90
CA LEU A 474 6.18 -13.80 5.04
C LEU A 474 7.49 -13.02 5.18
N TYR A 475 7.58 -11.89 4.50
CA TYR A 475 8.64 -10.91 4.61
C TYR A 475 8.04 -9.55 4.98
N GLY A 476 8.89 -8.57 5.23
CA GLY A 476 8.53 -7.18 5.47
C GLY A 476 9.65 -6.26 5.03
N TYR A 477 9.53 -4.99 5.36
CA TYR A 477 10.58 -4.00 5.13
C TYR A 477 11.18 -3.52 6.44
N GLU A 478 12.45 -3.15 6.44
CA GLU A 478 13.08 -2.57 7.62
C GLU A 478 12.39 -1.26 8.04
N VAL A 479 12.42 -0.97 9.34
CA VAL A 479 11.83 0.26 9.90
C VAL A 479 12.45 1.49 9.21
N ASN A 480 11.61 2.34 8.62
CA ASN A 480 12.01 3.56 7.90
C ASN A 480 12.94 3.33 6.69
N GLY A 481 12.98 2.12 6.13
CA GLY A 481 13.80 1.81 4.97
C GLY A 481 13.08 0.91 3.98
N THR A 482 13.83 0.43 2.99
CA THR A 482 13.33 -0.38 1.89
C THR A 482 13.97 -1.76 1.83
N ALA A 483 14.95 -2.05 2.69
CA ALA A 483 15.55 -3.38 2.74
C ALA A 483 14.50 -4.41 3.14
N VAL A 484 14.41 -5.49 2.37
CA VAL A 484 13.51 -6.61 2.64
C VAL A 484 14.06 -7.46 3.78
N VAL A 485 13.25 -7.73 4.79
CA VAL A 485 13.63 -8.47 6.01
C VAL A 485 12.67 -9.66 6.26
N PRO A 486 13.17 -10.79 6.81
CA PRO A 486 12.31 -11.93 7.13
C PRO A 486 11.29 -11.63 8.23
N MET A 487 10.02 -11.97 8.01
CA MET A 487 8.91 -11.83 8.96
C MET A 487 8.37 -13.20 9.32
N LEU A 488 7.18 -13.63 8.87
CA LEU A 488 6.64 -14.95 9.21
C LEU A 488 7.46 -16.12 8.62
N ALA A 489 8.25 -15.88 7.57
CA ALA A 489 9.28 -16.79 7.11
C ALA A 489 10.63 -16.48 7.77
N GLU A 490 11.38 -17.50 8.17
CA GLU A 490 12.78 -17.37 8.57
C GLU A 490 13.69 -17.14 7.35
N VAL A 491 13.38 -17.84 6.26
CA VAL A 491 14.09 -17.74 4.98
C VAL A 491 13.22 -18.28 3.84
N CYS A 492 13.25 -17.61 2.68
CA CYS A 492 12.79 -18.14 1.40
C CYS A 492 14.01 -18.30 0.47
N ALA A 493 14.43 -19.54 0.24
CA ALA A 493 15.57 -19.86 -0.60
C ALA A 493 15.15 -20.03 -2.07
N PRO A 494 15.72 -19.27 -3.01
CA PRO A 494 15.46 -19.47 -4.43
C PRO A 494 16.26 -20.65 -5.01
N ASN A 495 15.76 -21.22 -6.11
CA ASN A 495 16.57 -22.00 -7.03
C ASN A 495 17.44 -21.10 -7.95
N GLU A 496 18.27 -21.69 -8.81
CA GLU A 496 19.27 -20.94 -9.60
C GLU A 496 18.65 -19.90 -10.56
N ASP A 497 17.44 -20.14 -11.06
CA ASP A 497 16.75 -19.29 -12.03
C ASP A 497 15.60 -18.46 -11.44
N LEU A 498 15.48 -18.42 -10.10
CA LEU A 498 14.47 -17.67 -9.35
C LEU A 498 13.01 -18.01 -9.69
N SER A 499 12.76 -19.20 -10.26
CA SER A 499 11.40 -19.69 -10.56
C SER A 499 10.79 -20.55 -9.45
N VAL A 500 11.59 -20.99 -8.47
CA VAL A 500 11.11 -21.76 -7.32
C VAL A 500 11.69 -21.19 -6.04
N TRP A 501 10.81 -20.91 -5.07
CA TRP A 501 11.18 -20.39 -3.76
C TRP A 501 10.65 -21.31 -2.67
N THR A 502 11.55 -21.85 -1.85
CA THR A 502 11.20 -22.68 -0.69
C THR A 502 11.36 -21.87 0.58
N CYS A 503 10.24 -21.62 1.25
CA CYS A 503 10.13 -20.80 2.45
C CYS A 503 10.01 -21.68 3.69
N THR A 504 10.96 -21.53 4.62
CA THR A 504 10.88 -22.09 5.98
C THR A 504 10.19 -21.08 6.89
N LEU A 505 9.10 -21.50 7.53
CA LEU A 505 8.24 -20.67 8.37
C LEU A 505 8.72 -20.68 9.83
N ARG A 506 8.45 -19.57 10.54
CA ARG A 506 8.68 -19.50 11.98
C ARG A 506 7.74 -20.45 12.72
N GLN A 507 8.28 -21.13 13.72
CA GLN A 507 7.51 -22.04 14.57
C GLN A 507 6.96 -21.31 15.82
N GLY A 508 5.81 -21.77 16.31
CA GLY A 508 5.21 -21.27 17.55
C GLY A 508 4.61 -19.87 17.46
N VAL A 509 4.48 -19.30 16.26
CA VAL A 509 3.73 -18.07 16.01
C VAL A 509 2.25 -18.36 16.19
N LYS A 510 1.53 -17.41 16.80
CA LYS A 510 0.08 -17.46 16.98
C LYS A 510 -0.59 -16.27 16.35
N PHE A 511 -1.80 -16.48 15.88
CA PHE A 511 -2.72 -15.41 15.54
C PHE A 511 -3.37 -14.80 16.79
N HIS A 512 -3.97 -13.63 16.63
CA HIS A 512 -4.63 -12.90 17.72
C HIS A 512 -5.78 -13.64 18.40
N ASP A 513 -6.41 -14.59 17.71
CA ASP A 513 -7.47 -15.45 18.26
C ASP A 513 -6.95 -16.74 18.91
N GLY A 514 -5.63 -16.94 18.90
CA GLY A 514 -4.94 -18.04 19.55
C GLY A 514 -4.70 -19.27 18.67
N THR A 515 -5.17 -19.29 17.42
CA THR A 515 -4.79 -20.35 16.47
C THR A 515 -3.30 -20.25 16.13
N THR A 516 -2.72 -21.39 15.74
CA THR A 516 -1.30 -21.49 15.39
C THR A 516 -1.09 -21.17 13.92
N PHE A 517 -0.03 -20.44 13.61
CA PHE A 517 0.38 -20.18 12.23
C PHE A 517 1.12 -21.40 11.64
N ASP A 518 0.66 -21.85 10.47
CA ASP A 518 1.29 -22.93 9.71
C ASP A 518 1.31 -22.68 8.18
N ALA A 519 1.85 -23.64 7.44
CA ALA A 519 1.95 -23.58 5.98
C ALA A 519 0.59 -23.59 5.23
N ASN A 520 -0.47 -24.16 5.82
CA ASN A 520 -1.80 -24.17 5.23
C ASN A 520 -2.47 -22.78 5.29
N ASP A 521 -2.17 -21.95 6.29
CA ASP A 521 -2.63 -20.55 6.34
C ASP A 521 -2.09 -19.76 5.15
N VAL A 522 -0.82 -19.97 4.79
CA VAL A 522 -0.19 -19.35 3.62
C VAL A 522 -0.90 -19.79 2.35
N VAL A 523 -1.08 -21.10 2.15
CA VAL A 523 -1.75 -21.63 0.96
C VAL A 523 -3.19 -21.12 0.86
N THR A 524 -3.92 -21.07 1.98
CA THR A 524 -5.31 -20.62 2.01
C THR A 524 -5.41 -19.12 1.73
N THR A 525 -4.50 -18.31 2.29
CA THR A 525 -4.41 -16.86 1.99
C THR A 525 -4.16 -16.61 0.50
N PHE A 526 -3.19 -17.29 -0.10
CA PHE A 526 -2.91 -17.13 -1.53
C PHE A 526 -4.03 -17.71 -2.40
N THR A 527 -4.72 -18.77 -1.96
CA THR A 527 -5.93 -19.29 -2.64
C THR A 527 -7.05 -18.26 -2.63
N MET A 528 -7.28 -17.61 -1.48
CA MET A 528 -8.25 -16.54 -1.34
C MET A 528 -7.94 -15.38 -2.28
N GLY A 529 -6.67 -14.97 -2.41
CA GLY A 529 -6.31 -13.82 -3.25
C GLY A 529 -6.17 -14.11 -4.74
N LEU A 530 -5.82 -15.34 -5.14
CA LEU A 530 -5.51 -15.68 -6.54
C LEU A 530 -6.61 -16.44 -7.27
N ASP A 531 -7.32 -17.37 -6.64
CA ASP A 531 -8.26 -18.25 -7.34
C ASP A 531 -9.67 -17.68 -7.37
N VAL A 532 -10.08 -17.09 -8.51
CA VAL A 532 -11.40 -16.46 -8.63
C VAL A 532 -12.57 -17.45 -8.54
N THR A 533 -12.30 -18.75 -8.70
CA THR A 533 -13.33 -19.80 -8.56
C THR A 533 -13.47 -20.31 -7.13
N SER A 534 -12.52 -19.97 -6.27
CA SER A 534 -12.56 -20.34 -4.86
C SER A 534 -13.75 -19.66 -4.18
N PRO A 535 -14.54 -20.38 -3.36
CA PRO A 535 -15.57 -19.75 -2.55
C PRO A 535 -15.00 -18.73 -1.56
N LEU A 536 -13.70 -18.82 -1.24
CA LEU A 536 -13.00 -17.92 -0.32
C LEU A 536 -12.64 -16.57 -0.95
N HIS A 537 -12.67 -16.45 -2.29
CA HIS A 537 -12.31 -15.25 -3.05
C HIS A 537 -13.39 -14.17 -2.94
N LYS A 538 -13.49 -13.62 -1.73
CA LYS A 538 -14.41 -12.57 -1.31
C LYS A 538 -13.63 -11.49 -0.54
N GLY A 539 -13.53 -10.30 -1.12
CA GLY A 539 -12.87 -9.12 -0.58
C GLY A 539 -13.85 -8.04 -0.14
N ASN A 540 -13.38 -6.80 -0.06
CA ASN A 540 -14.22 -5.62 0.17
C ASN A 540 -14.93 -5.20 -1.13
N THR A 541 -14.13 -4.94 -2.17
CA THR A 541 -14.59 -4.52 -3.50
C THR A 541 -14.59 -5.68 -4.49
N ASN A 542 -13.88 -6.78 -4.16
CA ASN A 542 -13.61 -7.92 -5.04
C ASN A 542 -12.79 -7.55 -6.29
N VAL A 543 -12.02 -6.46 -6.25
CA VAL A 543 -11.16 -6.08 -7.39
C VAL A 543 -9.82 -6.81 -7.33
N TRP A 544 -9.29 -7.04 -6.13
CA TRP A 544 -8.02 -7.76 -5.88
C TRP A 544 -6.84 -7.18 -6.64
N ASP A 545 -6.80 -5.85 -6.77
CA ASP A 545 -5.86 -5.10 -7.62
C ASP A 545 -4.42 -5.60 -7.50
N TYR A 546 -3.89 -5.72 -6.28
CA TYR A 546 -2.50 -6.13 -6.09
C TYR A 546 -2.24 -7.61 -6.37
N TYR A 547 -3.20 -8.50 -6.11
CA TYR A 547 -3.06 -9.91 -6.50
C TYR A 547 -3.10 -10.06 -8.02
N GLY A 548 -4.07 -9.43 -8.68
CA GLY A 548 -4.20 -9.45 -10.14
C GLY A 548 -3.01 -8.80 -10.83
N TYR A 549 -2.58 -7.63 -10.36
CA TYR A 549 -1.44 -6.93 -10.95
C TYR A 549 -0.11 -7.63 -10.71
N LEU A 550 0.22 -8.02 -9.47
CA LEU A 550 1.56 -8.51 -9.14
C LEU A 550 1.77 -9.99 -9.42
N TRP A 551 0.69 -10.77 -9.46
CA TRP A 551 0.75 -12.23 -9.62
C TRP A 551 -0.14 -12.76 -10.74
N GLY A 552 -1.15 -12.01 -11.19
CA GLY A 552 -2.20 -12.49 -12.10
C GLY A 552 -3.16 -13.43 -11.42
N LEU A 553 -4.47 -13.14 -11.54
CA LEU A 553 -5.51 -14.00 -10.99
C LEU A 553 -5.56 -15.33 -11.76
N MET A 554 -5.90 -16.41 -11.06
CA MET A 554 -6.08 -17.74 -11.60
C MET A 554 -7.55 -17.97 -11.95
N ASN A 555 -7.78 -18.75 -13.03
CA ASN A 555 -9.11 -19.20 -13.44
C ASN A 555 -10.08 -18.07 -13.81
N GLU A 556 -9.58 -16.90 -14.24
CA GLU A 556 -10.42 -15.81 -14.72
C GLU A 556 -11.32 -16.26 -15.89
N PRO A 557 -12.61 -15.91 -15.88
CA PRO A 557 -13.44 -16.13 -17.05
C PRO A 557 -12.86 -15.34 -18.24
N PRO A 558 -12.95 -15.87 -19.47
CA PRO A 558 -12.51 -15.14 -20.64
C PRO A 558 -13.13 -13.74 -20.67
N ALA A 559 -12.33 -12.72 -20.96
CA ALA A 559 -12.83 -11.35 -21.12
C ALA A 559 -14.04 -11.35 -22.08
N ALA A 560 -15.14 -10.72 -21.66
CA ALA A 560 -16.32 -10.62 -22.50
C ALA A 560 -15.99 -9.80 -23.76
N GLU A 561 -16.12 -10.43 -24.94
CA GLU A 561 -15.90 -9.79 -26.26
C GLU A 561 -16.85 -8.62 -26.55
#